data_AF-A0A925F4X0-F1
#
_entry.id   AF-A0A925F4X0-F1
#
_cell.length_a   1.000
_cell.length_b   1.000
_cell.length_c   1.000
_cell.angle_alpha   90.00
_cell.angle_beta   90.00
_cell.angle_gamma   90.00
#
_symmetry.space_group_name_H-M   'P 1'
#
loop_
_entity.id
_entity.type
_entity.pdbx_description
1 polymer ?
#
loop_
_entity_poly.entity_id
_entity_poly.type
_entity_poly.pdbx_seq_one_letter_code
_entity_poly.pdbx_strand_id
1 'polypeptide(L)'
;MLANDGMKDTVGKSNVNRQLLTGGAQTSFARFFQKADGNQTNATALAQFLNVVNQYDGAPAQFLKANEQIRNEFRASVLKLNALLVNTKGSEAATWQERVNRTANTINFLWNNSVDTMKPVEVDEVQ
;
A
#
# COMPACT_ATOMS: atom_id res chain seq x y z
N MET A 1 -1.12 53.27 3.45
CA MET A 1 -1.31 52.98 4.88
C MET A 1 -2.70 52.39 5.03
N LEU A 2 -2.97 51.17 5.44
CA LEU A 2 -2.19 50.08 6.02
C LEU A 2 -2.78 48.77 5.46
N ALA A 3 -1.90 47.83 5.12
CA ALA A 3 -2.27 46.44 4.89
C ALA A 3 -2.86 45.85 6.19
N ASN A 4 -3.92 45.06 6.08
CA ASN A 4 -4.22 44.07 7.11
C ASN A 4 -3.92 42.70 6.54
N ASP A 5 -2.74 42.26 6.95
CA ASP A 5 -2.03 41.04 6.61
C ASP A 5 -2.63 39.85 7.39
N GLY A 6 -2.61 38.69 6.75
CA GLY A 6 -2.44 37.43 7.47
C GLY A 6 -3.63 36.89 8.28
N MET A 7 -4.69 36.44 7.60
CA MET A 7 -5.31 35.17 7.99
C MET A 7 -4.66 34.06 7.16
N LYS A 8 -3.44 33.70 7.58
CA LYS A 8 -2.81 32.45 7.19
C LYS A 8 -3.61 31.33 7.85
N ASP A 9 -4.67 30.90 7.18
CA ASP A 9 -5.21 29.55 7.35
C ASP A 9 -4.18 28.56 6.77
N THR A 10 -3.03 28.46 7.43
CA THR A 10 -2.19 27.28 7.41
C THR A 10 -2.89 26.20 8.23
N VAL A 11 -4.05 25.74 7.74
CA VAL A 11 -4.62 24.47 8.16
C VAL A 11 -3.70 23.39 7.58
N GLY A 12 -2.72 22.99 8.38
CA GLY A 12 -1.99 21.75 8.25
C GLY A 12 -1.26 21.52 6.91
N LYS A 13 -0.11 22.18 6.71
CA LYS A 13 0.96 21.55 5.91
C LYS A 13 1.55 20.36 6.70
N SER A 14 0.74 19.34 6.98
CA SER A 14 1.25 18.05 7.43
C SER A 14 1.73 17.28 6.20
N ASN A 15 3.03 17.35 5.96
CA ASN A 15 3.74 16.73 4.84
C ASN A 15 3.85 15.19 4.99
N VAL A 16 2.79 14.48 5.38
CA VAL A 16 2.89 13.04 5.73
C VAL A 16 1.69 12.16 5.39
N ASN A 17 0.80 12.56 4.48
CA ASN A 17 -0.19 11.60 3.95
C ASN A 17 0.39 10.89 2.73
N ARG A 18 1.46 10.11 2.94
CA ARG A 18 1.88 9.07 2.00
C ARG A 18 0.91 7.89 2.15
N GLN A 19 -0.31 8.17 1.70
CA GLN A 19 -1.47 7.31 1.83
C GLN A 19 -1.20 5.93 1.24
N LEU A 20 -1.76 4.90 1.86
CA LEU A 20 -1.77 3.55 1.31
C LEU A 20 -2.37 3.56 -0.11
N LEU A 21 -2.09 2.51 -0.89
CA LEU A 21 -2.70 2.31 -2.21
C LEU A 21 -4.14 1.80 -2.05
N THR A 22 -5.01 2.60 -1.45
CA THR A 22 -6.42 2.29 -1.15
C THR A 22 -7.32 3.40 -1.69
N GLY A 23 -8.64 3.17 -1.74
CA GLY A 23 -9.62 4.21 -2.09
C GLY A 23 -9.48 4.75 -3.52
N GLY A 24 -9.06 3.91 -4.47
CA GLY A 24 -8.92 4.25 -5.90
C GLY A 24 -7.52 4.66 -6.34
N ALA A 25 -6.57 4.79 -5.40
CA ALA A 25 -5.16 5.05 -5.73
C ALA A 25 -4.53 3.91 -6.56
N GLN A 26 -5.07 2.70 -6.46
CA GLN A 26 -4.69 1.52 -7.24
C GLN A 26 -4.75 1.78 -8.74
N THR A 27 -5.80 2.42 -9.23
CA THR A 27 -6.01 2.68 -10.66
C THR A 27 -5.03 3.72 -11.19
N SER A 28 -4.73 4.75 -10.39
CA SER A 28 -3.73 5.76 -10.74
C SER A 28 -2.33 5.18 -10.77
N PHE A 29 -2.00 4.34 -9.79
CA PHE A 29 -0.73 3.61 -9.76
C PHE A 29 -0.58 2.68 -10.96
N ALA A 30 -1.60 1.89 -11.30
CA ALA A 30 -1.57 1.00 -12.46
C ALA A 30 -1.28 1.77 -13.76
N ARG A 31 -1.95 2.91 -13.97
CA ARG A 31 -1.74 3.76 -15.14
C ARG A 31 -0.32 4.34 -15.20
N PHE A 32 0.20 4.82 -14.06
CA PHE A 32 1.58 5.28 -13.98
C PHE A 32 2.56 4.14 -14.33
N PHE A 33 2.38 2.99 -13.68
CA PHE A 33 3.29 1.86 -13.81
C PHE A 33 3.32 1.30 -15.23
N GLN A 34 2.15 1.15 -15.88
CA GLN A 34 2.07 0.71 -17.27
C GLN A 34 2.81 1.64 -18.24
N LYS A 35 2.77 2.95 -18.00
CA LYS A 35 3.55 3.92 -18.78
C LYS A 35 5.05 3.78 -18.53
N ALA A 36 5.45 3.54 -17.28
CA ALA A 36 6.84 3.39 -16.90
C ALA A 36 7.46 2.05 -17.36
N ASP A 37 6.67 0.97 -17.40
CA ASP A 37 7.13 -0.38 -17.75
C ASP A 37 7.24 -0.63 -19.26
N GLY A 38 6.65 0.22 -20.11
CA GLY A 38 6.83 0.30 -21.58
C GLY A 38 6.55 -1.00 -22.37
N ASN A 39 7.36 -2.02 -22.12
CA ASN A 39 7.30 -3.38 -22.63
C ASN A 39 6.39 -4.33 -21.82
N GLN A 40 5.75 -3.84 -20.75
CA GLN A 40 4.82 -4.61 -19.91
C GLN A 40 5.41 -5.90 -19.30
N THR A 41 6.73 -5.95 -19.13
CA THR A 41 7.43 -7.12 -18.59
C THR A 41 7.06 -7.43 -17.14
N ASN A 42 6.51 -6.44 -16.44
CA ASN A 42 6.07 -6.53 -15.06
C ASN A 42 4.53 -6.55 -14.94
N ALA A 43 3.78 -6.76 -16.02
CA ALA A 43 2.31 -6.78 -16.00
C ALA A 43 1.75 -7.81 -15.01
N THR A 44 2.31 -9.02 -14.97
CA THR A 44 1.91 -10.07 -14.02
C THR A 44 2.18 -9.65 -12.57
N ALA A 45 3.34 -9.04 -12.32
CA ALA A 45 3.69 -8.54 -10.98
C ALA A 45 2.72 -7.43 -10.54
N LEU A 46 2.40 -6.49 -11.44
CA LEU A 46 1.42 -5.45 -11.18
C LEU A 46 0.04 -6.05 -10.86
N ALA A 47 -0.42 -7.04 -11.62
CA ALA A 47 -1.70 -7.69 -11.40
C ALA A 47 -1.76 -8.42 -10.04
N GLN A 48 -0.70 -9.18 -9.69
CA GLN A 48 -0.59 -9.89 -8.42
C GLN A 48 -0.59 -8.92 -7.23
N PHE A 49 0.17 -7.83 -7.33
CA PHE A 49 0.20 -6.79 -6.32
C PHE A 49 -1.19 -6.15 -6.13
N LEU A 50 -1.80 -5.69 -7.23
CA LEU A 50 -3.09 -5.01 -7.19
C LEU A 50 -4.23 -5.92 -6.72
N ASN A 51 -4.19 -7.21 -7.04
CA ASN A 51 -5.18 -8.16 -6.57
C ASN A 51 -5.24 -8.18 -5.03
N VAL A 52 -4.08 -8.32 -4.37
CA VAL A 52 -4.03 -8.33 -2.90
C VAL A 52 -4.42 -6.98 -2.31
N VAL A 53 -3.97 -5.88 -2.91
CA VAL A 53 -4.32 -4.53 -2.45
C VAL A 53 -5.83 -4.27 -2.57
N ASN A 54 -6.47 -4.72 -3.64
CA ASN A 54 -7.93 -4.62 -3.81
C ASN A 54 -8.68 -5.51 -2.82
N GLN A 55 -8.17 -6.70 -2.51
CA GLN A 55 -8.75 -7.55 -1.47
C GLN A 55 -8.63 -6.90 -0.08
N TYR A 56 -7.48 -6.27 0.21
CA TYR A 56 -7.28 -5.51 1.44
C TYR A 56 -8.29 -4.35 1.58
N ASP A 57 -8.54 -3.62 0.49
CA ASP A 57 -9.42 -2.43 0.47
C ASP A 57 -10.92 -2.78 0.45
N GLY A 58 -11.31 -3.83 -0.29
CA GLY A 58 -12.73 -4.12 -0.59
C GLY A 58 -13.22 -5.51 -0.21
N ALA A 59 -12.35 -6.46 0.13
CA ALA A 59 -12.74 -7.83 0.51
C ALA A 59 -11.91 -8.40 1.68
N PRO A 60 -12.02 -7.84 2.90
CA PRO A 60 -11.16 -8.20 4.04
C PRO A 60 -11.15 -9.70 4.38
N ALA A 61 -12.28 -10.39 4.23
CA ALA A 61 -12.37 -11.82 4.48
C ALA A 61 -11.54 -12.66 3.49
N GLN A 62 -11.47 -12.26 2.22
CA GLN A 62 -10.64 -12.92 1.22
C GLN A 62 -9.17 -12.61 1.46
N PHE A 63 -8.87 -11.36 1.80
CA PHE A 63 -7.53 -10.91 2.17
C PHE A 63 -6.94 -11.75 3.32
N LEU A 64 -7.69 -11.95 4.41
CA LEU A 64 -7.21 -12.73 5.56
C LEU A 64 -7.01 -14.21 5.24
N LYS A 65 -7.77 -14.77 4.28
CA LYS A 65 -7.68 -16.16 3.84
C LYS A 65 -6.59 -16.41 2.79
N ALA A 66 -5.79 -15.41 2.42
CA ALA A 66 -4.68 -15.58 1.50
C ALA A 66 -3.71 -16.66 2.01
N ASN A 67 -3.51 -17.70 1.21
CA ASN A 67 -2.59 -18.79 1.50
C ASN A 67 -1.12 -18.35 1.30
N GLU A 68 -0.18 -19.22 1.68
CA GLU A 68 1.24 -18.91 1.59
C GLU A 68 1.71 -18.59 0.17
N GLN A 69 1.17 -19.28 -0.84
CA GLN A 69 1.47 -19.00 -2.24
C GLN A 69 1.10 -17.55 -2.63
N ILE A 70 -0.12 -17.10 -2.34
CA ILE A 70 -0.57 -15.73 -2.62
C ILE A 70 0.29 -14.71 -1.89
N ARG A 71 0.62 -14.97 -0.61
CA ARG A 71 1.50 -14.10 0.19
C ARG A 71 2.90 -13.98 -0.42
N ASN A 72 3.45 -15.08 -0.93
CA ASN A 72 4.78 -15.11 -1.55
C ASN A 72 4.78 -14.43 -2.92
N GLU A 73 3.76 -14.66 -3.75
CA GLU A 73 3.58 -13.96 -5.02
C GLU A 73 3.45 -12.45 -4.82
N PHE A 74 2.71 -12.02 -3.80
CA PHE A 74 2.62 -10.61 -3.42
C PHE A 74 3.99 -10.03 -3.05
N ARG A 75 4.76 -10.69 -2.17
CA ARG A 75 6.09 -10.21 -1.78
C ARG A 75 7.05 -10.14 -2.98
N ALA A 76 7.03 -11.14 -3.85
CA ALA A 76 7.81 -11.15 -5.08
C ALA A 76 7.41 -10.01 -6.03
N SER A 77 6.10 -9.73 -6.14
CA SER A 77 5.61 -8.62 -6.94
C SER A 77 6.12 -7.28 -6.43
N VAL A 78 6.11 -7.05 -5.11
CA VAL A 78 6.63 -5.81 -4.49
C VAL A 78 8.09 -5.57 -4.86
N LEU A 79 8.93 -6.60 -4.86
CA LEU A 79 10.34 -6.49 -5.26
C LEU A 79 10.48 -6.06 -6.72
N LYS A 80 9.71 -6.67 -7.63
CA LYS A 80 9.73 -6.32 -9.06
C LYS A 80 9.25 -4.90 -9.31
N LEU A 81 8.14 -4.50 -8.68
CA LEU A 81 7.61 -3.15 -8.81
C LEU A 81 8.61 -2.11 -8.28
N ASN A 82 9.23 -2.37 -7.13
CA ASN A 82 10.25 -1.48 -6.56
C ASN A 82 11.49 -1.36 -7.45
N ALA A 83 11.96 -2.47 -8.03
CA ALA A 83 13.10 -2.43 -8.94
C ALA A 83 12.82 -1.50 -10.14
N LEU A 84 11.62 -1.56 -10.70
CA LEU A 84 11.21 -0.65 -11.77
C LEU A 84 11.10 0.80 -11.29
N LEU A 85 10.47 1.02 -10.13
CA LEU A 85 10.25 2.37 -9.59
C LEU A 85 11.57 3.08 -9.24
N VAL A 86 12.56 2.36 -8.72
CA VAL A 86 13.92 2.88 -8.48
C VAL A 86 14.61 3.29 -9.78
N ASN A 87 14.41 2.52 -10.85
CA ASN A 87 14.99 2.82 -12.16
C ASN A 87 14.23 3.92 -12.93
N THR A 88 13.01 4.26 -12.48
CA THR A 88 12.18 5.30 -13.08
C THR A 88 12.54 6.66 -12.47
N LYS A 89 13.04 7.58 -13.29
CA LYS A 89 13.38 8.93 -12.81
C LYS A 89 12.12 9.76 -12.54
N GLY A 90 12.10 10.47 -11.41
CA GLY A 90 11.08 11.49 -11.12
C GLY A 90 10.53 11.40 -9.70
N SER A 91 10.05 12.54 -9.18
CA SER A 91 9.43 12.63 -7.85
C SER A 91 8.15 11.78 -7.74
N GLU A 92 7.43 11.60 -8.85
CA GLU A 92 6.24 10.74 -8.90
C GLU A 92 6.61 9.27 -8.69
N ALA A 93 7.68 8.77 -9.31
CA ALA A 93 8.16 7.40 -9.13
C ALA A 93 8.56 7.13 -7.67
N ALA A 94 9.30 8.06 -7.05
CA ALA A 94 9.67 7.97 -5.64
C ALA A 94 8.44 7.97 -4.72
N THR A 95 7.43 8.78 -5.06
CA THR A 95 6.15 8.79 -4.33
C THR A 95 5.45 7.44 -4.42
N TRP A 96 5.35 6.87 -5.62
CA TRP A 96 4.73 5.56 -5.81
C TRP A 96 5.51 4.44 -5.12
N GLN A 97 6.84 4.46 -5.19
CA GLN A 97 7.70 3.50 -4.50
C GLN A 97 7.40 3.47 -3.00
N GLU A 98 7.28 4.64 -2.39
CA GLU A 98 6.99 4.69 -0.98
C GLU A 98 5.57 4.21 -0.64
N ARG A 99 4.58 4.56 -1.46
CA ARG A 99 3.20 4.07 -1.26
C ARG A 99 3.13 2.55 -1.40
N VAL A 100 3.85 1.97 -2.37
CA VAL A 100 4.00 0.51 -2.52
C VAL A 100 4.60 -0.09 -1.26
N ASN A 101 5.73 0.45 -0.77
CA ASN A 101 6.41 -0.06 0.43
C ASN A 101 5.53 0.02 1.68
N ARG A 102 4.87 1.15 1.92
CA ARG A 102 3.97 1.32 3.08
C ARG A 102 2.82 0.32 3.01
N THR A 103 2.17 0.20 1.85
CA THR A 103 1.05 -0.73 1.64
C THR A 103 1.50 -2.18 1.85
N ALA A 104 2.64 -2.57 1.30
CA ALA A 104 3.20 -3.91 1.46
C ALA A 104 3.54 -4.21 2.93
N ASN A 105 4.13 -3.27 3.65
CA ASN A 105 4.46 -3.43 5.06
C ASN A 105 3.20 -3.60 5.93
N THR A 106 2.16 -2.79 5.69
CA THR A 106 0.87 -2.92 6.38
C THR A 106 0.23 -4.28 6.12
N ILE A 107 0.16 -4.70 4.85
CA ILE A 107 -0.41 -6.00 4.48
C ILE A 107 0.36 -7.16 5.13
N ASN A 108 1.69 -7.15 5.05
CA ASN A 108 2.51 -8.19 5.66
C ASN A 108 2.37 -8.22 7.19
N PHE A 109 2.28 -7.04 7.84
CA PHE A 109 2.04 -6.95 9.26
C PHE A 109 0.71 -7.63 9.64
N LEU A 110 -0.37 -7.35 8.91
CA LEU A 110 -1.69 -7.94 9.18
C LEU A 110 -1.70 -9.46 8.99
N TRP A 111 -1.01 -9.97 7.96
CA TRP A 111 -0.89 -11.41 7.74
C TRP A 111 -0.01 -12.14 8.76
N ASN A 112 0.97 -11.45 9.34
CA ASN A 112 1.82 -12.02 10.39
C ASN A 112 1.14 -11.97 11.78
N ASN A 113 0.16 -11.07 11.96
CA ASN A 113 -0.60 -10.88 13.20
C ASN A 113 -2.07 -11.34 13.07
N SER A 114 -2.39 -12.16 12.06
CA SER A 114 -3.76 -12.63 11.82
C SER A 114 -4.22 -13.64 12.88
N VAL A 115 -5.47 -13.48 13.31
CA VAL A 115 -6.36 -14.24 14.24
C VAL A 115 -5.81 -15.50 14.92
N ASP A 116 -5.14 -16.43 14.24
CA ASP A 116 -4.55 -17.63 14.86
C ASP A 116 -3.46 -17.31 15.91
N THR A 117 -2.84 -16.13 15.84
CA THR A 117 -1.89 -15.65 16.86
C THR A 117 -2.55 -14.89 18.01
N MET A 118 -3.82 -14.49 17.85
CA MET A 118 -4.61 -13.81 18.87
C MET A 118 -5.49 -14.84 19.58
N LYS A 119 -4.90 -15.68 20.43
CA LYS A 119 -5.71 -16.45 21.39
C LYS A 119 -6.46 -15.44 22.27
N PRO A 120 -7.78 -15.61 22.47
CA PRO A 120 -8.48 -14.86 23.51
C PRO A 120 -7.72 -15.05 24.82
N VAL A 121 -7.44 -13.95 25.52
CA VAL A 121 -7.02 -14.05 26.92
C VAL A 121 -8.23 -14.66 27.63
N GLU A 122 -8.13 -15.93 28.03
CA GLU A 122 -9.08 -16.51 28.97
C GLU A 122 -8.99 -15.64 30.23
N VAL A 123 -10.03 -14.83 30.44
CA VAL A 123 -10.20 -14.12 31.70
C VAL A 123 -10.64 -15.21 32.66
N ASP A 124 -9.72 -15.71 33.49
CA ASP A 124 -10.09 -16.59 34.60
C ASP A 124 -11.16 -15.87 35.42
N GLU A 125 -12.40 -16.34 35.33
CA GLU A 125 -13.45 -15.94 36.26
C GLU A 125 -12.98 -16.36 37.65
N VAL A 126 -12.53 -15.37 38.42
CA VAL A 126 -12.20 -15.54 39.83
C VAL A 126 -13.49 -15.96 40.53
N GLN A 127 -13.53 -17.23 40.95
CA GLN A 127 -14.64 -17.84 41.70
C GLN A 127 -14.89 -17.17 43.04
#